data_AF-A0A2E3XNR6-F1
#
_entry.id   AF-A0A2E3XNR6-F1
#
_cell.length_a   1.000
_cell.length_b   1.000
_cell.length_c   1.000
_cell.angle_alpha   90.00
_cell.angle_beta   90.00
_cell.angle_gamma   90.00
#
_symmetry.space_group_name_H-M   'P 1'
#
loop_
_entity.id
_entity.type
_entity.pdbx_description
1 polymer ?
#
loop_
_entity_poly.entity_id
_entity_poly.type
_entity_poly.pdbx_seq_one_letter_code
_entity_poly.pdbx_strand_id
1 'polypeptide(L)'
;MNYKDCYPHKTLLTKMILVLGLCLTFLTSCVEESPRSGKLIEQFGEAEEEGCSTYYDVSSLRCRNSSCATGTHEATADEISQVKSELDELLENEDLTQEEYEDIINNVESAEVICVDGSGILRPDGEVFLSGDLCACQNGLPASINSCEATCAAKTATANITLFGKVTLGPNIILNEELGNLHNWCNAEITGADLVGPGCKLEFTDTSNNTDYAEINIPAGSNTFSVDLSTTSMKQNENYIIRIVERESGSMVASDEKQIRLKPYEEEDTDPAGPLNITPVSQYSCILRQIATNPNNGEVSYIAIAKQHYYFPSGDTPPSLPDDTPRYVCHDVQTYGEDDSVLYPRLEVTQPFVMWNQDDTRFNDTDSDGVIDVNEKITEDYKIAAGRENDSTVDIQLFSVFEWNYIPQIDGWRSSTKTNLGLMMIPFVNNQNLAECPKESDYIGDNPLYNVIGDYVGVDTEGLYMAESEPYQDNQGNTIIDIIMIKESDLKQVWFYFEDGKFLIPDTTTSRTKTIHFFYPLDKSAPYIQKASQVLYTVRYPDAIGTDGVTTGIVTGNRPPDNRFACIPASTSTD
;
A
#
# COMPACT_ATOMS: atom_id res chain seq x y z
N MET A 1 -12.25 45.39 -42.39
CA MET A 1 -10.89 45.62 -41.84
C MET A 1 -10.40 44.24 -41.41
N ASN A 2 -9.75 43.44 -42.25
CA ASN A 2 -8.33 43.47 -42.68
C ASN A 2 -7.32 43.51 -41.52
N TYR A 3 -6.63 42.38 -41.27
CA TYR A 3 -5.18 42.11 -41.43
C TYR A 3 -4.89 40.71 -40.83
N LYS A 4 -4.47 39.67 -41.58
CA LYS A 4 -3.17 39.35 -42.24
C LYS A 4 -2.02 38.92 -41.30
N ASP A 5 -1.61 37.66 -41.50
CA ASP A 5 -0.27 37.03 -41.59
C ASP A 5 0.80 37.28 -40.51
N CYS A 6 1.35 36.19 -39.92
CA CYS A 6 2.68 35.63 -40.27
C CYS A 6 3.21 34.57 -39.27
N TYR A 7 3.65 33.43 -39.82
CA TYR A 7 4.68 32.47 -39.33
C TYR A 7 6.09 33.14 -39.29
N PRO A 8 7.20 32.57 -38.74
CA PRO A 8 7.77 31.25 -39.14
C PRO A 8 8.68 30.44 -38.16
N HIS A 9 9.12 29.30 -38.68
CA HIS A 9 10.32 28.47 -38.41
C HIS A 9 10.27 27.26 -37.47
N LYS A 10 10.30 26.07 -38.11
CA LYS A 10 10.88 24.81 -37.64
C LYS A 10 12.20 24.53 -38.40
N THR A 11 13.20 23.99 -37.71
CA THR A 11 14.47 23.42 -38.22
C THR A 11 14.43 21.90 -37.96
N LEU A 12 14.48 21.01 -38.95
CA LEU A 12 15.62 20.44 -39.71
C LEU A 12 16.54 19.49 -38.91
N LEU A 13 16.41 18.17 -39.16
CA LEU A 13 17.49 17.14 -39.14
C LEU A 13 16.93 15.81 -39.75
N THR A 14 17.16 15.48 -41.03
CA THR A 14 18.21 14.57 -41.59
C THR A 14 17.94 13.06 -41.50
N LYS A 15 17.53 12.42 -42.63
CA LYS A 15 17.79 11.01 -43.03
C LYS A 15 17.86 11.02 -44.57
N MET A 16 19.04 11.05 -45.20
CA MET A 16 19.98 9.97 -45.56
C MET A 16 19.46 9.05 -46.69
N ILE A 17 20.00 9.30 -47.89
CA ILE A 17 19.80 8.64 -49.19
C ILE A 17 20.98 7.69 -49.44
N LEU A 18 20.73 6.45 -49.88
CA LEU A 18 21.70 5.52 -50.50
C LEU A 18 20.91 4.30 -51.05
N VAL A 19 21.05 3.72 -52.24
CA VAL A 19 21.77 3.98 -53.50
C VAL A 19 21.05 3.12 -54.56
N LEU A 20 20.66 3.73 -55.69
CA LEU A 20 20.19 3.02 -56.87
C LEU A 20 21.32 2.99 -57.89
N GLY A 21 21.72 1.81 -58.35
CA GLY A 21 22.74 1.68 -59.38
C GLY A 21 22.59 0.40 -60.16
N LEU A 22 22.10 0.48 -61.39
CA LEU A 22 22.60 -0.36 -62.47
C LEU A 22 22.32 0.24 -63.86
N CYS A 23 23.44 0.56 -64.52
CA CYS A 23 23.72 0.59 -65.96
C CYS A 23 22.59 0.46 -67.00
N LEU A 24 22.42 1.53 -67.80
CA LEU A 24 22.08 1.40 -69.23
C LEU A 24 22.96 2.35 -70.05
N THR A 25 23.75 1.76 -70.95
CA THR A 25 24.50 2.45 -72.00
C THR A 25 24.24 1.79 -73.35
N PHE A 26 24.26 2.63 -74.39
CA PHE A 26 24.24 2.36 -75.85
C PHE A 26 22.85 2.25 -76.49
N LEU A 27 22.32 3.36 -77.05
CA LEU A 27 22.62 3.99 -78.36
C LEU A 27 21.84 3.37 -79.55
N THR A 28 20.77 4.07 -79.92
CA THR A 28 20.42 4.57 -81.27
C THR A 28 20.68 3.71 -82.52
N SER A 29 19.61 3.44 -83.28
CA SER A 29 19.61 3.66 -84.74
C SER A 29 18.19 3.92 -85.26
N CYS A 30 17.99 5.09 -85.86
CA CYS A 30 16.82 5.48 -86.64
C CYS A 30 16.86 4.85 -88.04
N VAL A 31 15.69 4.48 -88.60
CA VAL A 31 15.45 4.47 -90.05
C VAL A 31 14.03 5.02 -90.30
N GLU A 32 13.95 5.97 -91.24
CA GLU A 32 12.78 6.75 -91.65
C GLU A 32 11.92 6.09 -92.75
N GLU A 33 10.61 6.38 -92.66
CA GLU A 33 9.59 6.71 -93.68
C GLU A 33 9.36 5.84 -94.95
N SER A 34 8.10 5.42 -95.20
CA SER A 34 7.05 6.19 -95.93
C SER A 34 5.87 5.27 -96.37
N PRO A 35 4.73 5.74 -96.97
CA PRO A 35 3.41 5.53 -96.37
C PRO A 35 2.38 4.83 -97.29
N ARG A 36 1.20 4.59 -96.70
CA ARG A 36 -0.17 4.50 -97.29
C ARG A 36 -0.84 3.13 -97.37
N SER A 37 -2.12 3.24 -97.00
CA SER A 37 -3.32 2.63 -97.57
C SER A 37 -3.86 1.46 -96.75
N GLY A 38 -4.83 1.80 -95.91
CA GLY A 38 -5.46 0.85 -95.01
C GLY A 38 -6.27 -0.25 -95.72
N LYS A 39 -6.50 -1.32 -94.97
CA LYS A 39 -7.85 -1.78 -94.67
C LYS A 39 -7.84 -2.75 -93.49
N LEU A 40 -8.94 -2.65 -92.76
CA LEU A 40 -9.56 -3.63 -91.87
C LEU A 40 -8.98 -3.74 -90.46
N ILE A 41 -9.72 -3.06 -89.57
CA ILE A 41 -10.02 -3.50 -88.21
C ILE A 41 -10.31 -5.00 -88.23
N GLU A 42 -9.37 -5.80 -87.75
CA GLU A 42 -9.70 -6.97 -86.96
C GLU A 42 -9.63 -6.52 -85.51
N GLN A 43 -10.77 -6.56 -84.84
CA GLN A 43 -10.83 -6.52 -83.39
C GLN A 43 -9.93 -7.66 -82.89
N PHE A 44 -8.74 -7.31 -82.39
CA PHE A 44 -8.20 -8.08 -81.30
C PHE A 44 -9.20 -7.86 -80.17
N GLY A 45 -9.91 -8.92 -79.81
CA GLY A 45 -10.72 -8.92 -78.61
C GLY A 45 -9.85 -8.37 -77.48
N GLU A 46 -10.46 -7.54 -76.64
CA GLU A 46 -10.09 -7.45 -75.24
C GLU A 46 -9.81 -8.89 -74.80
N ALA A 47 -8.54 -9.25 -74.66
CA ALA A 47 -8.22 -10.28 -73.71
C ALA A 47 -8.73 -9.68 -72.40
N GLU A 48 -9.81 -10.25 -71.87
CA GLU A 48 -10.11 -10.08 -70.45
C GLU A 48 -8.76 -10.25 -69.76
N GLU A 49 -8.28 -9.20 -69.10
CA GLU A 49 -7.14 -9.32 -68.19
C GLU A 49 -7.62 -10.26 -67.09
N GLU A 50 -7.43 -11.57 -67.35
CA GLU A 50 -7.64 -12.61 -66.36
C GLU A 50 -6.65 -12.29 -65.25
N GLY A 51 -7.19 -11.67 -64.20
CA GLY A 51 -6.49 -11.48 -62.95
C GLY A 51 -5.84 -12.79 -62.54
N CYS A 52 -4.71 -12.66 -61.88
CA CYS A 52 -3.92 -13.79 -61.44
C CYS A 52 -4.78 -14.85 -60.76
N SER A 53 -4.84 -16.09 -61.26
CA SER A 53 -5.75 -17.12 -60.73
C SER A 53 -5.10 -18.09 -59.74
N THR A 54 -3.80 -17.94 -59.49
CA THR A 54 -3.01 -18.85 -58.65
C THR A 54 -2.21 -18.07 -57.62
N TYR A 55 -0.90 -17.90 -57.78
CA TYR A 55 -0.07 -17.13 -56.85
C TYR A 55 0.26 -15.76 -57.44
N TYR A 56 0.07 -14.68 -56.69
CA TYR A 56 0.47 -13.33 -57.09
C TYR A 56 1.55 -12.78 -56.18
N ASP A 57 2.72 -12.44 -56.74
CA ASP A 57 3.87 -11.90 -56.02
C ASP A 57 3.85 -10.37 -56.12
N VAL A 58 3.53 -9.72 -55.00
CA VAL A 58 3.28 -8.28 -54.90
C VAL A 58 4.55 -7.49 -55.20
N SER A 59 5.70 -7.97 -54.73
CA SER A 59 6.97 -7.25 -54.85
C SER A 59 7.56 -7.27 -56.25
N SER A 60 7.30 -8.35 -57.00
CA SER A 60 7.71 -8.44 -58.40
C SER A 60 6.58 -8.11 -59.40
N LEU A 61 5.37 -7.86 -58.90
CA LEU A 61 4.14 -7.61 -59.67
C LEU A 61 3.89 -8.71 -60.72
N ARG A 62 4.01 -9.98 -60.33
CA ARG A 62 3.95 -11.12 -61.26
C ARG A 62 3.14 -12.29 -60.73
N CYS A 63 2.38 -12.90 -61.65
CA CYS A 63 1.78 -14.21 -61.44
C CYS A 63 2.79 -15.35 -61.43
N ARG A 64 2.55 -16.32 -60.55
CA ARG A 64 3.32 -17.56 -60.40
C ARG A 64 2.39 -18.76 -60.36
N ASN A 65 2.85 -19.86 -60.93
CA ASN A 65 1.99 -21.04 -61.17
C ASN A 65 1.97 -22.06 -60.03
N SER A 66 2.80 -21.92 -58.98
CA SER A 66 2.96 -23.02 -58.01
C SER A 66 3.37 -22.67 -56.59
N SER A 67 4.09 -21.56 -56.36
CA SER A 67 4.57 -21.18 -55.02
C SER A 67 5.08 -19.75 -55.00
N CYS A 68 5.20 -19.19 -53.79
CA CYS A 68 5.96 -17.96 -53.55
C CYS A 68 7.44 -18.12 -53.92
N ALA A 69 8.07 -16.98 -54.22
CA ALA A 69 9.48 -16.89 -54.56
C ALA A 69 10.35 -17.20 -53.33
N THR A 70 11.62 -17.51 -53.56
CA THR A 70 12.60 -17.47 -52.47
C THR A 70 12.69 -16.04 -51.93
N GLY A 71 12.47 -15.87 -50.62
CA GLY A 71 12.41 -14.56 -49.96
C GLY A 71 11.03 -13.92 -49.94
N THR A 72 9.98 -14.63 -50.40
CA THR A 72 8.57 -14.25 -50.22
C THR A 72 7.78 -15.41 -49.60
N HIS A 73 6.64 -15.11 -48.98
CA HIS A 73 5.78 -16.10 -48.32
C HIS A 73 4.30 -15.84 -48.57
N GLU A 74 3.46 -16.83 -48.27
CA GLU A 74 2.01 -16.71 -48.41
C GLU A 74 1.47 -15.72 -47.38
N ALA A 75 0.86 -14.64 -47.86
CA ALA A 75 0.37 -13.55 -47.04
C ALA A 75 -0.81 -13.99 -46.16
N THR A 76 -0.79 -13.52 -44.92
CA THR A 76 -1.93 -13.58 -44.02
C THR A 76 -3.02 -12.59 -44.42
N ALA A 77 -4.23 -12.71 -43.84
CA ALA A 77 -5.31 -11.78 -44.11
C ALA A 77 -4.95 -10.32 -43.75
N ASP A 78 -4.18 -10.12 -42.68
CA ASP A 78 -3.75 -8.80 -42.23
C ASP A 78 -2.70 -8.20 -43.18
N GLU A 79 -1.76 -9.01 -43.69
CA GLU A 79 -0.78 -8.57 -44.70
C GLU A 79 -1.44 -8.22 -46.02
N ILE A 80 -2.48 -8.95 -46.45
CA ILE A 80 -3.27 -8.59 -47.63
C ILE A 80 -3.95 -7.23 -47.42
N SER A 81 -4.52 -6.98 -46.24
CA SER A 81 -5.10 -5.68 -45.91
C SER A 81 -4.06 -4.56 -45.90
N GLN A 82 -2.85 -4.82 -45.39
CA GLN A 82 -1.75 -3.86 -45.42
C GLN A 82 -1.30 -3.54 -46.84
N VAL A 83 -1.12 -4.56 -47.71
CA VAL A 83 -0.78 -4.35 -49.13
C VAL A 83 -1.81 -3.45 -49.81
N LYS A 84 -3.10 -3.67 -49.57
CA LYS A 84 -4.16 -2.79 -50.14
C LYS A 84 -4.04 -1.35 -49.64
N SER A 85 -3.80 -1.16 -48.34
CA SER A 85 -3.62 0.18 -47.75
C SER A 85 -2.37 0.89 -48.29
N GLU A 86 -1.27 0.17 -48.52
CA GLU A 86 -0.05 0.73 -49.09
C GLU A 86 -0.26 1.14 -50.56
N LEU A 87 -1.01 0.34 -51.32
CA LEU A 87 -1.41 0.70 -52.70
C LEU A 87 -2.29 1.94 -52.74
N ASP A 88 -3.23 2.10 -51.80
CA ASP A 88 -4.05 3.31 -51.67
C ASP A 88 -3.17 4.55 -51.41
N GLU A 89 -2.18 4.44 -50.51
CA GLU A 89 -1.25 5.54 -50.21
C GLU A 89 -0.37 5.90 -51.42
N LEU A 90 0.12 4.91 -52.18
CA LEU A 90 0.90 5.15 -53.40
C LEU A 90 0.07 5.83 -54.49
N LEU A 91 -1.22 5.50 -54.61
CA LEU A 91 -2.15 6.17 -55.51
C LEU A 91 -2.39 7.63 -55.07
N GLU A 92 -2.59 7.87 -53.77
CA GLU A 92 -2.78 9.23 -53.22
C GLU A 92 -1.55 10.12 -53.40
N ASN A 93 -0.34 9.54 -53.33
CA ASN A 93 0.92 10.25 -53.50
C ASN A 93 1.34 10.44 -54.98
N GLU A 94 0.53 10.00 -55.95
CA GLU A 94 0.83 10.01 -57.39
C GLU A 94 2.07 9.18 -57.78
N ASP A 95 2.51 8.26 -56.92
CA ASP A 95 3.60 7.31 -57.19
C ASP A 95 3.12 6.11 -58.01
N LEU A 96 1.80 5.91 -58.10
CA LEU A 96 1.13 4.90 -58.90
C LEU A 96 0.01 5.53 -59.73
N THR A 97 -0.16 5.11 -60.99
CA THR A 97 -1.30 5.56 -61.79
C THR A 97 -2.58 4.79 -61.44
N GLN A 98 -3.75 5.38 -61.72
CA GLN A 98 -5.05 4.71 -61.51
C GLN A 98 -5.15 3.37 -62.25
N GLU A 99 -4.58 3.29 -63.46
CA GLU A 99 -4.57 2.07 -64.28
C GLU A 99 -3.70 0.97 -63.67
N GLU A 100 -2.49 1.33 -63.19
CA GLU A 100 -1.62 0.39 -62.47
C GLU A 100 -2.23 -0.07 -61.15
N TYR A 101 -2.95 0.81 -60.43
CA TYR A 101 -3.62 0.46 -59.17
C TYR A 101 -4.71 -0.58 -59.41
N GLU A 102 -5.55 -0.36 -60.43
CA GLU A 102 -6.65 -1.25 -60.76
C GLU A 102 -6.15 -2.63 -61.21
N ASP A 103 -5.05 -2.69 -61.99
CA ASP A 103 -4.43 -3.97 -62.37
C ASP A 103 -3.85 -4.73 -61.16
N ILE A 104 -3.12 -4.05 -60.28
CA ILE A 104 -2.53 -4.70 -59.10
C ILE A 104 -3.64 -5.19 -58.15
N ILE A 105 -4.65 -4.38 -57.87
CA ILE A 105 -5.77 -4.77 -57.00
C ILE A 105 -6.56 -5.93 -57.62
N ASN A 106 -6.82 -5.91 -58.92
CA ASN A 106 -7.52 -7.01 -59.59
C ASN A 106 -6.73 -8.33 -59.46
N ASN A 107 -5.40 -8.27 -59.57
CA ASN A 107 -4.53 -9.43 -59.36
C ASN A 107 -4.49 -9.89 -57.89
N VAL A 108 -4.49 -8.97 -56.92
CA VAL A 108 -4.56 -9.27 -55.49
C VAL A 108 -5.92 -9.87 -55.10
N GLU A 109 -7.00 -9.47 -55.74
CA GLU A 109 -8.35 -9.97 -55.44
C GLU A 109 -8.68 -11.29 -56.16
N SER A 110 -8.06 -11.54 -57.31
CA SER A 110 -8.31 -12.73 -58.12
C SER A 110 -7.43 -13.93 -57.73
N ALA A 111 -6.28 -13.69 -57.10
CA ALA A 111 -5.32 -14.74 -56.78
C ALA A 111 -5.80 -15.64 -55.63
N GLU A 112 -5.52 -16.94 -55.76
CA GLU A 112 -5.76 -17.93 -54.71
C GLU A 112 -4.81 -17.70 -53.53
N VAL A 113 -3.57 -17.28 -53.82
CA VAL A 113 -2.53 -17.01 -52.82
C VAL A 113 -1.78 -15.73 -53.16
N ILE A 114 -1.60 -14.84 -52.20
CA ILE A 114 -0.78 -13.64 -52.32
C ILE A 114 0.59 -13.91 -51.71
N CYS A 115 1.64 -13.53 -52.40
CA CYS A 115 3.02 -13.65 -51.93
C CYS A 115 3.55 -12.25 -51.62
N VAL A 116 3.94 -12.04 -50.36
CA VAL A 116 4.54 -10.79 -49.88
C VAL A 116 6.01 -11.01 -49.53
N ASP A 117 6.80 -9.94 -49.57
CA ASP A 117 8.22 -10.00 -49.20
C ASP A 117 8.41 -10.50 -47.77
N GLY A 118 9.48 -11.27 -47.60
CA GLY A 118 9.85 -11.90 -46.36
C GLY A 118 9.56 -13.40 -46.34
N SER A 119 10.26 -14.10 -45.46
CA SER A 119 10.16 -15.50 -45.07
C SER A 119 8.84 -15.92 -44.44
N GLY A 120 8.06 -14.99 -43.90
CA GLY A 120 6.86 -15.27 -43.10
C GLY A 120 7.15 -15.92 -41.75
N ILE A 121 8.43 -16.11 -41.42
CA ILE A 121 8.87 -16.68 -40.15
C ILE A 121 8.98 -15.53 -39.15
N LEU A 122 7.90 -15.32 -38.41
CA LEU A 122 7.84 -14.31 -37.36
C LEU A 122 8.20 -14.90 -36.00
N ARG A 123 8.84 -14.08 -35.18
CA ARG A 123 9.04 -14.40 -33.77
C ARG A 123 7.66 -14.47 -33.10
N PRO A 124 7.36 -15.49 -32.27
CA PRO A 124 6.06 -15.60 -31.62
C PRO A 124 5.79 -14.40 -30.70
N ASP A 125 4.67 -13.71 -30.94
CA ASP A 125 4.19 -12.58 -30.14
C ASP A 125 3.15 -13.01 -29.10
N GLY A 126 3.10 -12.34 -27.94
CA GLY A 126 2.14 -12.65 -26.87
C GLY A 126 2.34 -14.01 -26.18
N GLU A 127 3.48 -14.67 -26.41
CA GLU A 127 3.81 -16.01 -25.87
C GLU A 127 4.79 -15.94 -24.69
N VAL A 128 5.12 -14.74 -24.23
CA VAL A 128 5.95 -14.50 -23.04
C VAL A 128 5.06 -13.90 -21.96
N PHE A 129 4.92 -14.60 -20.83
CA PHE A 129 4.07 -14.20 -19.72
C PHE A 129 4.90 -13.85 -18.49
N LEU A 130 4.96 -12.58 -18.12
CA LEU A 130 5.56 -12.09 -16.89
C LEU A 130 4.84 -12.70 -15.69
N SER A 131 5.61 -13.33 -14.82
CA SER A 131 5.11 -13.88 -13.57
C SER A 131 4.75 -12.76 -12.58
N GLY A 132 3.83 -13.04 -11.64
CA GLY A 132 3.39 -12.04 -10.65
C GLY A 132 4.40 -11.75 -9.54
N ASP A 133 5.50 -12.51 -9.47
CA ASP A 133 6.57 -12.43 -8.46
C ASP A 133 7.71 -11.47 -8.87
N LEU A 134 7.37 -10.40 -9.60
CA LEU A 134 8.31 -9.34 -9.96
C LEU A 134 8.76 -8.58 -8.71
N CYS A 135 10.07 -8.52 -8.50
CA CYS A 135 10.66 -7.94 -7.31
C CYS A 135 11.78 -6.96 -7.63
N ALA A 136 11.58 -5.69 -7.30
CA ALA A 136 12.69 -4.74 -7.26
C ALA A 136 13.42 -4.89 -5.92
N CYS A 137 14.74 -5.01 -5.96
CA CYS A 137 15.56 -5.18 -4.78
C CYS A 137 16.74 -4.20 -4.77
N GLN A 138 17.11 -3.73 -3.58
CA GLN A 138 18.30 -2.93 -3.34
C GLN A 138 18.93 -3.36 -2.01
N ASN A 139 20.22 -3.67 -2.02
CA ASN A 139 20.99 -4.09 -0.84
C ASN A 139 20.33 -5.22 0.00
N GLY A 140 19.70 -6.18 -0.67
CA GLY A 140 19.05 -7.29 0.01
C GLY A 140 17.62 -7.02 0.50
N LEU A 141 17.08 -5.81 0.30
CA LEU A 141 15.75 -5.40 0.75
C LEU A 141 14.80 -5.13 -0.44
N PRO A 142 13.48 -5.30 -0.24
CA PRO A 142 12.48 -4.93 -1.25
C PRO A 142 12.48 -3.42 -1.54
N ALA A 143 12.53 -3.07 -2.82
CA ALA A 143 12.35 -1.73 -3.38
C ALA A 143 11.07 -1.62 -4.23
N SER A 144 10.18 -2.60 -4.13
CA SER A 144 8.83 -2.62 -4.72
C SER A 144 7.78 -3.02 -3.68
N ILE A 145 6.51 -2.72 -3.93
CA ILE A 145 5.39 -3.02 -3.01
C ILE A 145 4.97 -4.51 -2.93
N ASN A 146 5.49 -5.36 -3.81
CA ASN A 146 5.20 -6.79 -3.80
C ASN A 146 5.91 -7.51 -2.63
N SER A 147 5.39 -8.65 -2.17
CA SER A 147 5.99 -9.50 -1.13
C SER A 147 7.31 -10.13 -1.58
N CYS A 148 8.38 -9.34 -1.53
CA CYS A 148 9.67 -9.60 -2.15
C CYS A 148 10.78 -9.89 -1.16
N GLU A 149 10.46 -10.04 0.12
CA GLU A 149 11.42 -10.18 1.23
C GLU A 149 12.33 -11.39 1.00
N ALA A 150 11.75 -12.55 0.70
CA ALA A 150 12.51 -13.78 0.46
C ALA A 150 13.39 -13.69 -0.80
N THR A 151 12.88 -13.06 -1.85
CA THR A 151 13.61 -12.88 -3.12
C THR A 151 14.77 -11.92 -2.93
N CYS A 152 14.54 -10.78 -2.28
CA CYS A 152 15.55 -9.75 -2.08
C CYS A 152 16.61 -10.16 -1.06
N ALA A 153 16.27 -10.92 -0.01
CA ALA A 153 17.25 -11.42 0.95
C ALA A 153 18.37 -12.26 0.30
N ALA A 154 18.10 -12.90 -0.84
CA ALA A 154 19.09 -13.64 -1.63
C ALA A 154 19.91 -12.75 -2.59
N LYS A 155 19.66 -11.43 -2.63
CA LYS A 155 20.23 -10.45 -3.57
C LYS A 155 20.96 -9.31 -2.84
N THR A 156 21.85 -9.67 -1.92
CA THR A 156 22.56 -8.71 -1.04
C THR A 156 23.63 -7.85 -1.72
N ALA A 157 23.91 -8.05 -3.01
CA ALA A 157 25.00 -7.36 -3.73
C ALA A 157 24.53 -6.25 -4.69
N THR A 158 23.24 -5.89 -4.68
CA THR A 158 22.67 -4.90 -5.60
C THR A 158 22.68 -3.50 -4.97
N ALA A 159 23.77 -2.75 -5.15
CA ALA A 159 23.88 -1.37 -4.68
C ALA A 159 22.81 -0.45 -5.30
N ASN A 160 22.43 -0.73 -6.55
CA ASN A 160 21.36 -0.06 -7.27
C ASN A 160 20.05 -0.85 -7.18
N ILE A 161 18.91 -0.15 -7.33
CA ILE A 161 17.60 -0.79 -7.49
C ILE A 161 17.64 -1.68 -8.74
N THR A 162 17.48 -2.98 -8.53
CA THR A 162 17.49 -3.97 -9.61
C THR A 162 16.16 -4.72 -9.60
N LEU A 163 15.45 -4.69 -10.73
CA LEU A 163 14.25 -5.50 -10.93
C LEU A 163 14.65 -6.94 -11.28
N PHE A 164 14.07 -7.90 -10.57
CA PHE A 164 14.19 -9.32 -10.85
C PHE A 164 12.82 -9.88 -11.23
N GLY A 165 12.80 -10.69 -12.29
CA GLY A 165 11.58 -11.30 -12.77
C GLY A 165 11.80 -12.67 -13.38
N LYS A 166 10.68 -13.36 -13.57
CA LYS A 166 10.60 -14.64 -14.25
C LYS A 166 9.46 -14.61 -15.26
N VAL A 167 9.61 -15.34 -16.34
CA VAL A 167 8.54 -15.56 -17.31
C VAL A 167 8.09 -17.01 -17.35
N THR A 168 6.83 -17.20 -17.74
CA THR A 168 6.32 -18.43 -18.30
C THR A 168 6.24 -18.26 -19.82
N LEU A 169 6.58 -19.30 -20.57
CA LEU A 169 6.58 -19.27 -22.02
C LEU A 169 5.44 -20.12 -22.55
N GLY A 170 4.83 -19.70 -23.65
CA GLY A 170 3.84 -20.49 -24.34
C GLY A 170 4.46 -21.56 -25.26
N PRO A 171 3.63 -22.46 -25.80
CA PRO A 171 4.08 -23.64 -26.53
C PRO A 171 4.86 -23.31 -27.80
N ASN A 172 4.56 -22.19 -28.46
CA ASN A 172 5.24 -21.77 -29.69
C ASN A 172 6.71 -21.40 -29.46
N ILE A 173 7.06 -21.02 -28.23
CA ILE A 173 8.45 -20.78 -27.83
C ILE A 173 9.05 -22.07 -27.28
N ILE A 174 8.38 -22.76 -26.35
CA ILE A 174 8.93 -23.94 -25.65
C ILE A 174 9.25 -25.10 -26.60
N LEU A 175 8.37 -25.34 -27.59
CA LEU A 175 8.51 -26.46 -28.51
C LEU A 175 9.40 -26.14 -29.73
N ASN A 176 9.79 -24.88 -29.89
CA ASN A 176 10.70 -24.47 -30.95
C ASN A 176 12.15 -24.72 -30.50
N GLU A 177 12.88 -25.55 -31.27
CA GLU A 177 14.25 -25.96 -30.94
C GLU A 177 15.27 -24.80 -30.92
N GLU A 178 14.99 -23.71 -31.63
CA GLU A 178 15.85 -22.52 -31.70
C GLU A 178 15.55 -21.53 -30.56
N LEU A 179 14.28 -21.46 -30.13
CA LEU A 179 13.84 -20.59 -29.05
C LEU A 179 13.92 -21.32 -27.69
N GLY A 180 12.90 -22.08 -27.29
CA GLY A 180 12.90 -22.94 -26.10
C GLY A 180 12.90 -22.22 -24.74
N ASN A 181 13.54 -21.05 -24.61
CA ASN A 181 13.67 -20.26 -23.39
C ASN A 181 13.67 -18.75 -23.69
N LEU A 182 13.55 -17.91 -22.65
CA LEU A 182 13.49 -16.45 -22.79
C LEU A 182 14.77 -15.89 -23.39
N HIS A 183 15.94 -16.40 -22.98
CA HIS A 183 17.23 -15.92 -23.49
C HIS A 183 17.31 -16.04 -25.01
N ASN A 184 16.97 -17.21 -25.55
CA ASN A 184 16.97 -17.44 -26.99
C ASN A 184 15.82 -16.70 -27.69
N TRP A 185 14.64 -16.59 -27.06
CA TRP A 185 13.58 -15.73 -27.60
C TRP A 185 14.01 -14.27 -27.72
N CYS A 186 14.93 -13.79 -26.88
CA CYS A 186 15.47 -12.44 -26.97
C CYS A 186 16.71 -12.29 -27.85
N ASN A 187 17.50 -13.35 -28.08
CA ASN A 187 18.85 -13.23 -28.65
C ASN A 187 19.16 -14.22 -29.79
N ALA A 188 18.35 -15.25 -30.01
CA ALA A 188 18.58 -16.24 -31.06
C ALA A 188 17.86 -15.85 -32.36
N GLU A 189 18.59 -15.89 -33.46
CA GLU A 189 18.03 -15.80 -34.81
C GLU A 189 17.23 -17.07 -35.12
N ILE A 190 16.14 -16.91 -35.87
CA ILE A 190 15.31 -18.03 -36.32
C ILE A 190 15.78 -18.37 -37.74
N THR A 191 16.14 -19.64 -37.99
CA THR A 191 16.68 -20.03 -39.29
C THR A 191 15.66 -19.74 -40.39
N GLY A 192 16.06 -18.90 -41.34
CA GLY A 192 15.22 -18.53 -42.47
C GLY A 192 14.34 -17.31 -42.24
N ALA A 193 14.32 -16.70 -41.05
CA ALA A 193 13.67 -15.41 -40.82
C ALA A 193 14.46 -14.25 -41.46
N ASP A 194 13.78 -13.19 -41.89
CA ASP A 194 14.44 -12.02 -42.49
C ASP A 194 15.00 -11.04 -41.45
N LEU A 195 14.44 -11.08 -40.23
CA LEU A 195 14.85 -10.22 -39.14
C LEU A 195 16.05 -10.84 -38.41
N VAL A 196 17.18 -10.14 -38.46
CA VAL A 196 18.47 -10.55 -37.89
C VAL A 196 18.86 -9.72 -36.67
N GLY A 197 19.69 -10.27 -35.79
CA GLY A 197 20.15 -9.57 -34.57
C GLY A 197 19.04 -9.20 -33.58
N PRO A 198 18.27 -10.16 -33.05
CA PRO A 198 17.25 -9.87 -32.05
C PRO A 198 17.86 -9.42 -30.73
N GLY A 199 17.17 -8.50 -30.06
CA GLY A 199 17.56 -7.97 -28.77
C GLY A 199 16.36 -7.43 -28.02
N CYS A 200 16.17 -7.90 -26.79
CA CYS A 200 15.09 -7.44 -25.93
C CYS A 200 15.48 -6.24 -25.08
N LYS A 201 14.50 -5.42 -24.76
CA LYS A 201 14.56 -4.39 -23.71
C LYS A 201 13.37 -4.52 -22.79
N LEU A 202 13.50 -4.04 -21.56
CA LEU A 202 12.35 -3.81 -20.70
C LEU A 202 11.76 -2.45 -21.07
N GLU A 203 10.53 -2.43 -21.54
CA GLU A 203 9.76 -1.21 -21.72
C GLU A 203 8.98 -0.93 -20.44
N PHE A 204 8.96 0.33 -20.01
CA PHE A 204 8.13 0.79 -18.90
C PHE A 204 7.39 2.08 -19.29
N THR A 205 6.12 2.14 -18.93
CA THR A 205 5.23 3.27 -19.20
C THR A 205 4.71 3.84 -17.89
N ASP A 206 4.88 5.14 -17.69
CA ASP A 206 4.43 5.86 -16.49
C ASP A 206 2.91 6.17 -16.52
N THR A 207 2.38 6.72 -15.43
CA THR A 207 0.96 7.12 -15.32
C THR A 207 0.56 8.26 -16.26
N SER A 208 1.52 8.94 -16.88
CA SER A 208 1.33 10.02 -17.86
C SER A 208 1.49 9.52 -19.31
N ASN A 209 1.58 8.20 -19.53
CA ASN A 209 1.84 7.55 -20.82
C ASN A 209 3.19 7.92 -21.47
N ASN A 210 4.20 8.31 -20.68
CA ASN A 210 5.57 8.38 -21.18
C ASN A 210 6.20 6.98 -21.13
N THR A 211 6.79 6.57 -22.24
CA THR A 211 7.42 5.26 -22.39
C THR A 211 8.94 5.41 -22.50
N ASP A 212 9.66 4.58 -21.76
CA ASP A 212 11.12 4.54 -21.75
C ASP A 212 11.61 3.08 -21.64
N TYR A 213 12.91 2.85 -21.88
CA TYR A 213 13.47 1.52 -22.07
C TYR A 213 14.71 1.28 -21.21
N ALA A 214 14.82 0.08 -20.66
CA ALA A 214 15.97 -0.37 -19.88
C ALA A 214 16.61 -1.61 -20.50
N GLU A 215 17.93 -1.73 -20.32
CA GLU A 215 18.67 -2.92 -20.74
C GLU A 215 18.31 -4.11 -19.86
N ILE A 216 17.93 -5.22 -20.49
CA ILE A 216 17.55 -6.45 -19.80
C ILE A 216 18.70 -7.45 -19.84
N ASN A 217 19.06 -7.98 -18.67
CA ASN A 217 20.04 -9.05 -18.56
C ASN A 217 19.32 -10.38 -18.37
N ILE A 218 19.50 -11.30 -19.32
CA ILE A 218 18.87 -12.63 -19.33
C ILE A 218 19.99 -13.67 -19.40
N PRO A 219 20.26 -14.42 -18.31
CA PRO A 219 21.28 -15.46 -18.32
C PRO A 219 21.02 -16.53 -19.38
N ALA A 220 22.08 -17.07 -19.98
CA ALA A 220 21.98 -18.09 -21.02
C ALA A 220 21.15 -19.31 -20.55
N GLY A 221 20.18 -19.73 -21.36
CA GLY A 221 19.28 -20.84 -21.07
C GLY A 221 18.27 -20.58 -19.94
N SER A 222 18.08 -19.33 -19.53
CA SER A 222 17.16 -18.95 -18.44
C SER A 222 15.82 -18.41 -18.93
N ASN A 223 14.81 -18.53 -18.05
CA ASN A 223 13.52 -17.83 -18.13
C ASN A 223 13.40 -16.75 -17.03
N THR A 224 14.52 -16.35 -16.43
CA THR A 224 14.61 -15.28 -15.45
C THR A 224 15.42 -14.13 -16.02
N PHE A 225 15.15 -12.93 -15.55
CA PHE A 225 15.84 -11.73 -16.00
C PHE A 225 16.12 -10.78 -14.83
N SER A 226 17.04 -9.86 -15.06
CA SER A 226 17.34 -8.76 -14.16
C SER A 226 17.52 -7.46 -14.94
N VAL A 227 17.07 -6.34 -14.38
CA VAL A 227 17.21 -5.00 -14.99
C VAL A 227 17.73 -4.04 -13.93
N ASP A 228 18.84 -3.37 -14.20
CA ASP A 228 19.31 -2.27 -13.36
C ASP A 228 18.46 -1.04 -13.65
N LEU A 229 17.70 -0.57 -12.65
CA LEU A 229 16.81 0.58 -12.77
C LEU A 229 17.52 1.91 -12.47
N SER A 230 18.80 1.91 -12.09
CA SER A 230 19.54 3.16 -11.85
C SER A 230 19.73 4.02 -13.09
N THR A 231 19.66 3.41 -14.28
CA THR A 231 19.80 4.11 -15.56
C THR A 231 18.47 4.53 -16.16
N THR A 232 17.36 4.26 -15.49
CA THR A 232 16.02 4.56 -16.01
C THR A 232 15.49 5.89 -15.46
N SER A 233 14.48 6.44 -16.12
CA SER A 233 13.71 7.58 -15.61
C SER A 233 12.67 7.22 -14.55
N MET A 234 12.63 5.95 -14.13
CA MET A 234 11.67 5.47 -13.14
C MET A 234 11.95 6.10 -11.78
N LYS A 235 10.91 6.65 -11.17
CA LYS A 235 10.91 7.27 -9.86
C LYS A 235 10.25 6.34 -8.85
N GLN A 236 10.66 6.51 -7.60
CA GLN A 236 9.98 5.87 -6.47
C GLN A 236 8.56 6.45 -6.31
N ASN A 237 7.68 5.67 -5.66
CA ASN A 237 6.28 5.99 -5.42
C ASN A 237 5.37 6.12 -6.64
N GLU A 238 5.86 5.88 -7.85
CA GLU A 238 5.06 5.87 -9.08
C GLU A 238 4.71 4.46 -9.56
N ASN A 239 3.53 4.32 -10.17
CA ASN A 239 3.10 3.09 -10.83
C ASN A 239 3.63 3.06 -12.26
N TYR A 240 4.14 1.92 -12.67
CA TYR A 240 4.62 1.67 -14.03
C TYR A 240 3.98 0.42 -14.60
N ILE A 241 3.63 0.45 -15.87
CA ILE A 241 3.28 -0.72 -16.66
C ILE A 241 4.54 -1.18 -17.39
N ILE A 242 4.94 -2.43 -17.21
CA ILE A 242 6.15 -3.00 -17.80
C ILE A 242 5.83 -4.16 -18.75
N ARG A 243 6.66 -4.30 -19.78
CA ARG A 243 6.68 -5.45 -20.71
C ARG A 243 8.07 -5.65 -21.28
N ILE A 244 8.39 -6.87 -21.69
CA ILE A 244 9.62 -7.18 -22.42
C ILE A 244 9.31 -7.04 -23.91
N VAL A 245 10.09 -6.25 -24.65
CA VAL A 245 9.87 -5.99 -26.08
C VAL A 245 11.14 -6.26 -26.87
N GLU A 246 11.04 -6.98 -27.98
CA GLU A 246 12.13 -7.15 -28.95
C GLU A 246 12.26 -5.88 -29.81
N ARG A 247 13.43 -5.26 -29.84
CA ARG A 247 13.62 -3.94 -30.46
C ARG A 247 14.76 -3.85 -31.47
N GLU A 248 15.66 -4.82 -31.50
CA GLU A 248 16.88 -4.72 -32.31
C GLU A 248 16.72 -5.29 -33.71
N SER A 249 15.93 -6.37 -33.87
CA SER A 249 15.63 -6.93 -35.19
C SER A 249 14.48 -6.22 -35.89
N GLY A 250 13.69 -5.43 -35.16
CA GLY A 250 12.53 -4.69 -35.67
C GLY A 250 11.20 -5.44 -35.59
N SER A 251 11.17 -6.64 -34.99
CA SER A 251 9.95 -7.44 -34.86
C SER A 251 8.92 -6.84 -33.90
N MET A 252 9.36 -6.05 -32.92
CA MET A 252 8.51 -5.35 -31.93
C MET A 252 7.55 -6.27 -31.13
N VAL A 253 7.79 -7.57 -31.14
CA VAL A 253 7.01 -8.54 -30.37
C VAL A 253 7.21 -8.30 -28.88
N ALA A 254 6.16 -8.55 -28.09
CA ALA A 254 6.13 -8.19 -26.69
C ALA A 254 5.57 -9.31 -25.78
N SER A 255 5.96 -9.24 -24.51
CA SER A 255 5.30 -9.99 -23.44
C SER A 255 3.93 -9.39 -23.09
N ASP A 256 3.19 -10.08 -22.24
CA ASP A 256 2.08 -9.45 -21.51
C ASP A 256 2.58 -8.30 -20.61
N GLU A 257 1.62 -7.48 -20.16
CA GLU A 257 1.87 -6.30 -19.35
C GLU A 257 1.71 -6.62 -17.86
N LYS A 258 2.59 -6.04 -17.03
CA LYS A 258 2.46 -6.06 -15.58
C LYS A 258 2.64 -4.70 -14.97
N GLN A 259 1.87 -4.41 -13.94
CA GLN A 259 2.06 -3.22 -13.14
C GLN A 259 3.09 -3.50 -12.04
N ILE A 260 4.01 -2.57 -11.84
CA ILE A 260 4.90 -2.52 -10.68
C ILE A 260 4.87 -1.12 -10.08
N ARG A 261 5.11 -1.03 -8.76
CA ARG A 261 5.32 0.24 -8.06
C ARG A 261 6.61 0.16 -7.28
N LEU A 262 7.50 1.14 -7.51
CA LEU A 262 8.72 1.29 -6.74
C LEU A 262 8.40 1.98 -5.42
N LYS A 263 9.06 1.59 -4.34
CA LYS A 263 8.98 2.28 -3.03
C LYS A 263 10.32 2.91 -2.66
N PRO A 264 10.35 3.92 -1.77
CA PRO A 264 11.58 4.50 -1.26
C PRO A 264 12.47 3.40 -0.68
N TYR A 265 13.76 3.51 -0.98
CA TYR A 265 14.77 2.71 -0.31
C TYR A 265 15.08 3.38 1.02
N GLU A 266 14.68 2.72 2.10
CA GLU A 266 15.03 3.14 3.46
C GLU A 266 16.28 2.33 3.88
N GLU A 267 17.42 3.02 4.00
CA GLU A 267 18.64 2.46 4.59
C GLU A 267 18.34 2.13 6.05
N GLU A 268 18.35 0.84 6.38
CA GLU A 268 18.12 0.33 7.74
C GLU A 268 16.92 1.00 8.43
N ASP A 269 15.72 0.55 8.09
CA ASP A 269 14.70 0.60 9.12
C ASP A 269 15.10 -0.45 10.18
N THR A 270 15.77 -0.01 11.24
CA THR A 270 15.89 -0.79 12.46
C THR A 270 14.53 -1.01 13.12
N ASP A 271 13.47 -0.39 12.60
CA ASP A 271 12.15 -0.60 13.15
C ASP A 271 11.58 -1.98 12.81
N PRO A 272 10.97 -2.63 13.81
CA PRO A 272 10.35 -3.92 13.62
C PRO A 272 9.21 -3.80 12.60
N ALA A 273 9.34 -4.49 11.47
CA ALA A 273 8.26 -4.65 10.50
C ALA A 273 7.08 -5.44 11.11
N GLY A 274 5.85 -4.99 10.83
CA GLY A 274 4.61 -5.61 11.31
C GLY A 274 3.87 -4.78 12.37
N PRO A 275 2.85 -5.33 13.03
CA PRO A 275 2.05 -4.58 14.00
C PRO A 275 2.87 -4.00 15.16
N LEU A 276 2.43 -2.86 15.70
CA LEU A 276 2.98 -2.23 16.90
C LEU A 276 2.87 -3.19 18.09
N ASN A 277 3.94 -3.28 18.88
CA ASN A 277 3.95 -4.15 20.05
C ASN A 277 2.91 -3.70 21.07
N ILE A 278 2.25 -4.65 21.72
CA ILE A 278 1.27 -4.39 22.78
C ILE A 278 1.76 -4.95 24.12
N THR A 279 1.44 -4.28 25.21
CA THR A 279 1.78 -4.69 26.58
C THR A 279 0.55 -4.62 27.47
N PRO A 280 0.33 -5.60 28.37
CA PRO A 280 -0.77 -5.52 29.32
C PRO A 280 -0.48 -4.46 30.39
N VAL A 281 -1.53 -3.74 30.76
CA VAL A 281 -1.51 -2.81 31.89
C VAL A 281 -2.16 -3.52 33.07
N SER A 282 -1.42 -3.59 34.17
CA SER A 282 -1.91 -4.18 35.41
C SER A 282 -2.55 -3.11 36.28
N GLN A 283 -3.64 -3.46 36.95
CA GLN A 283 -4.30 -2.66 37.98
C GLN A 283 -4.10 -3.35 39.33
N TYR A 284 -3.88 -2.58 40.38
CA TYR A 284 -3.91 -3.06 41.76
C TYR A 284 -4.59 -2.03 42.66
N SER A 285 -4.95 -2.43 43.88
CA SER A 285 -5.59 -1.53 44.84
C SER A 285 -4.71 -1.25 46.05
N CYS A 286 -4.87 -0.06 46.62
CA CYS A 286 -4.40 0.27 47.96
C CYS A 286 -5.58 0.68 48.84
N ILE A 287 -5.47 0.32 50.11
CA ILE A 287 -6.38 0.70 51.16
C ILE A 287 -5.84 1.97 51.81
N LEU A 288 -6.58 3.06 51.66
CA LEU A 288 -6.39 4.31 52.38
C LEU A 288 -7.04 4.20 53.76
N ARG A 289 -6.22 4.12 54.81
CA ARG A 289 -6.63 4.06 56.21
C ARG A 289 -6.58 5.46 56.81
N GLN A 290 -7.69 5.92 57.38
CA GLN A 290 -7.65 7.05 58.29
C GLN A 290 -7.43 6.58 59.71
N ILE A 291 -6.52 7.28 60.38
CA ILE A 291 -6.06 6.92 61.70
C ILE A 291 -6.46 8.02 62.67
N ALA A 292 -7.19 7.66 63.72
CA ALA A 292 -7.35 8.48 64.91
C ALA A 292 -6.43 7.96 66.00
N THR A 293 -5.62 8.84 66.58
CA THR A 293 -4.88 8.51 67.80
C THR A 293 -5.65 9.06 68.99
N ASN A 294 -5.99 8.20 69.95
CA ASN A 294 -6.60 8.62 71.19
C ASN A 294 -5.57 9.42 72.01
N PRO A 295 -5.82 10.71 72.27
CA PRO A 295 -4.84 11.59 72.89
C PRO A 295 -4.50 11.23 74.34
N ASN A 296 -5.29 10.36 74.99
CA ASN A 296 -5.12 10.03 76.39
C ASN A 296 -4.27 8.78 76.64
N ASN A 297 -4.25 7.82 75.71
CA ASN A 297 -3.53 6.55 75.85
C ASN A 297 -2.64 6.20 74.65
N GLY A 298 -2.62 7.03 73.60
CA GLY A 298 -1.85 6.79 72.38
C GLY A 298 -2.40 5.65 71.51
N GLU A 299 -3.60 5.13 71.82
CA GLU A 299 -4.21 4.04 71.07
C GLU A 299 -4.61 4.51 69.67
N VAL A 300 -4.25 3.71 68.67
CA VAL A 300 -4.44 4.01 67.26
C VAL A 300 -5.68 3.26 66.76
N SER A 301 -6.69 3.99 66.30
CA SER A 301 -7.94 3.44 65.77
C SER A 301 -8.12 3.79 64.30
N TYR A 302 -8.58 2.82 63.50
CA TYR A 302 -8.96 3.04 62.12
C TYR A 302 -10.40 3.54 62.04
N ILE A 303 -10.58 4.76 61.54
CA ILE A 303 -11.86 5.49 61.59
C ILE A 303 -12.52 5.67 60.22
N ALA A 304 -11.78 5.45 59.13
CA ALA A 304 -12.29 5.43 57.77
C ALA A 304 -11.36 4.58 56.89
N ILE A 305 -11.94 3.92 55.90
CA ILE A 305 -11.22 3.08 54.95
C ILE A 305 -11.78 3.39 53.56
N ALA A 306 -10.90 3.76 52.64
CA ALA A 306 -11.23 3.90 51.22
C ALA A 306 -10.32 3.02 50.39
N LYS A 307 -10.80 2.53 49.25
CA LYS A 307 -10.00 1.80 48.27
C LYS A 307 -9.67 2.74 47.13
N GLN A 308 -8.44 2.70 46.65
CA GLN A 308 -8.00 3.43 45.45
C GLN A 308 -7.24 2.48 44.51
N HIS A 309 -7.45 2.63 43.20
CA HIS A 309 -6.77 1.81 42.19
C HIS A 309 -5.61 2.57 41.53
N TYR A 310 -4.55 1.82 41.24
CA TYR A 310 -3.33 2.28 40.60
C TYR A 310 -2.95 1.32 39.47
N TYR A 311 -2.16 1.81 38.51
CA TYR A 311 -1.87 1.08 37.27
C TYR A 311 -0.39 1.08 36.98
N PHE A 312 0.12 -0.01 36.40
CA PHE A 312 1.52 -0.14 36.00
C PHE A 312 1.65 -1.04 34.77
N PRO A 313 2.62 -0.79 33.86
CA PRO A 313 2.82 -1.62 32.68
C PRO A 313 3.46 -2.96 33.05
N SER A 314 3.34 -3.95 32.17
CA SER A 314 4.03 -5.24 32.31
C SER A 314 5.55 -5.04 32.35
N GLY A 315 6.17 -5.26 33.50
CA GLY A 315 7.63 -5.13 33.70
C GLY A 315 8.07 -4.02 34.65
N ASP A 316 7.21 -3.03 34.94
CA ASP A 316 7.51 -1.93 35.87
C ASP A 316 6.66 -2.06 37.15
N THR A 317 7.03 -3.00 38.02
CA THR A 317 6.29 -3.22 39.27
C THR A 317 6.39 -2.00 40.20
N PRO A 318 5.30 -1.60 40.89
CA PRO A 318 5.33 -0.44 41.77
C PRO A 318 6.41 -0.55 42.86
N PRO A 319 7.20 0.51 43.13
CA PRO A 319 8.21 0.51 44.17
C PRO A 319 7.55 0.36 45.56
N SER A 320 8.34 0.00 46.57
CA SER A 320 7.87 0.02 47.94
C SER A 320 7.49 1.44 48.36
N LEU A 321 6.38 1.57 49.08
CA LEU A 321 6.04 2.76 49.85
C LEU A 321 7.10 3.03 50.93
N PRO A 322 7.24 4.27 51.43
CA PRO A 322 8.21 4.56 52.47
C PRO A 322 7.79 3.91 53.78
N ASP A 323 8.77 3.50 54.58
CA ASP A 323 8.53 2.99 55.94
C ASP A 323 7.66 3.97 56.74
N ASP A 324 6.91 3.45 57.71
CA ASP A 324 5.99 4.25 58.54
C ASP A 324 4.91 5.03 57.74
N THR A 325 4.38 4.45 56.64
CA THR A 325 3.15 4.94 55.99
C THR A 325 1.90 4.14 56.35
N PRO A 326 1.42 4.19 57.62
CA PRO A 326 0.25 3.41 58.05
C PRO A 326 -1.05 3.84 57.37
N ARG A 327 -1.03 4.97 56.64
CA ARG A 327 -2.15 5.52 55.89
C ARG A 327 -2.44 4.77 54.60
N TYR A 328 -1.44 4.18 53.94
CA TYR A 328 -1.62 3.49 52.67
C TYR A 328 -1.15 2.05 52.79
N VAL A 329 -2.03 1.10 52.46
CA VAL A 329 -1.69 -0.33 52.49
C VAL A 329 -2.02 -0.96 51.15
N CYS A 330 -0.97 -1.37 50.44
CA CYS A 330 -1.05 -1.91 49.08
C CYS A 330 -0.76 -3.42 49.02
N HIS A 331 -0.52 -4.07 50.16
CA HIS A 331 -0.22 -5.50 50.29
C HIS A 331 -0.95 -6.11 51.50
N ASP A 332 -0.87 -7.43 51.65
CA ASP A 332 -1.43 -8.13 52.81
C ASP A 332 -0.55 -7.97 54.06
N VAL A 333 -0.93 -7.02 54.92
CA VAL A 333 -0.21 -6.74 56.17
C VAL A 333 -0.28 -7.87 57.20
N GLN A 334 -1.29 -8.75 57.12
CA GLN A 334 -1.38 -9.89 58.06
C GLN A 334 -0.31 -10.93 57.77
N THR A 335 0.06 -11.05 56.50
CA THR A 335 1.06 -12.02 56.03
C THR A 335 2.48 -11.44 56.05
N TYR A 336 2.66 -10.17 55.64
CA TYR A 336 3.98 -9.59 55.39
C TYR A 336 4.40 -8.46 56.33
N GLY A 337 3.54 -8.04 57.26
CA GLY A 337 3.79 -6.92 58.18
C GLY A 337 3.35 -5.56 57.63
N GLU A 338 3.46 -4.50 58.44
CA GLU A 338 2.98 -3.15 58.08
C GLU A 338 3.88 -2.44 57.06
N ASP A 339 5.19 -2.66 57.09
CA ASP A 339 6.12 -2.03 56.16
C ASP A 339 5.98 -2.64 54.77
N ASP A 340 6.01 -1.80 53.73
CA ASP A 340 5.86 -2.23 52.34
C ASP A 340 7.18 -2.72 51.74
N SER A 341 7.10 -3.60 50.73
CA SER A 341 8.25 -4.08 49.97
C SER A 341 7.90 -4.31 48.52
N VAL A 342 8.85 -4.06 47.62
CA VAL A 342 8.73 -4.40 46.20
C VAL A 342 8.52 -5.91 45.97
N LEU A 343 8.90 -6.75 46.95
CA LEU A 343 8.75 -8.20 46.89
C LEU A 343 7.35 -8.69 47.31
N TYR A 344 6.53 -7.82 47.90
CA TYR A 344 5.22 -8.22 48.41
C TYR A 344 4.17 -8.14 47.30
N PRO A 345 3.32 -9.18 47.14
CA PRO A 345 2.23 -9.13 46.19
C PRO A 345 1.29 -7.96 46.49
N ARG A 346 0.98 -7.18 45.45
CA ARG A 346 0.01 -6.09 45.53
C ARG A 346 -1.41 -6.65 45.68
N LEU A 347 -2.30 -5.88 46.31
CA LEU A 347 -3.70 -6.29 46.49
C LEU A 347 -4.45 -6.25 45.15
N GLU A 348 -5.26 -7.29 44.91
CA GLU A 348 -6.24 -7.35 43.82
C GLU A 348 -5.65 -7.08 42.43
N VAL A 349 -4.43 -7.60 42.15
CA VAL A 349 -3.79 -7.44 40.85
C VAL A 349 -4.65 -8.07 39.75
N THR A 350 -5.02 -7.28 38.75
CA THR A 350 -5.73 -7.68 37.54
C THR A 350 -5.10 -7.03 36.31
N GLN A 351 -5.47 -7.46 35.11
CA GLN A 351 -5.02 -6.86 33.83
C GLN A 351 -6.23 -6.37 33.04
N PRO A 352 -6.77 -5.17 33.35
CA PRO A 352 -8.04 -4.73 32.78
C PRO A 352 -7.98 -4.36 31.29
N PHE A 353 -6.80 -4.01 30.77
CA PHE A 353 -6.63 -3.63 29.36
C PHE A 353 -5.16 -3.76 28.92
N VAL A 354 -4.93 -3.57 27.63
CA VAL A 354 -3.62 -3.54 26.98
C VAL A 354 -3.40 -2.16 26.35
N MET A 355 -2.13 -1.78 26.16
CA MET A 355 -1.71 -0.55 25.47
C MET A 355 -0.58 -0.88 24.49
N TRP A 356 -0.26 0.04 23.59
CA TRP A 356 0.94 -0.12 22.78
C TRP A 356 2.19 0.08 23.64
N ASN A 357 3.18 -0.78 23.44
CA ASN A 357 4.36 -0.87 24.28
C ASN A 357 5.29 0.32 24.03
N GLN A 358 5.63 1.07 25.07
CA GLN A 358 6.58 2.19 25.01
C GLN A 358 7.98 1.78 24.53
N ASP A 359 8.36 0.51 24.70
CA ASP A 359 9.68 0.00 24.31
C ASP A 359 9.77 -0.35 22.81
N ASP A 360 8.68 -0.18 22.05
CA ASP A 360 8.73 -0.29 20.58
C ASP A 360 9.50 0.90 20.02
N THR A 361 10.55 0.63 19.24
CA THR A 361 11.49 1.67 18.77
C THR A 361 10.82 2.73 17.91
N ARG A 362 9.73 2.37 17.22
CA ARG A 362 8.90 3.27 16.41
C ARG A 362 8.21 4.36 17.23
N PHE A 363 8.12 4.20 18.55
CA PHE A 363 7.60 5.21 19.45
C PHE A 363 8.66 6.17 20.01
N ASN A 364 9.92 5.99 19.61
CA ASN A 364 10.95 6.98 19.89
C ASN A 364 10.79 8.20 18.97
N ASP A 365 11.47 9.27 19.37
CA ASP A 365 11.72 10.47 18.57
C ASP A 365 13.21 10.42 18.23
N THR A 366 13.55 9.68 17.16
CA THR A 366 14.96 9.35 16.85
C THR A 366 15.69 10.57 16.29
N ASP A 367 14.99 11.48 15.63
CA ASP A 367 15.55 12.69 15.04
C ASP A 367 15.46 13.93 15.96
N SER A 368 14.80 13.79 17.12
CA SER A 368 14.63 14.81 18.17
C SER A 368 13.82 16.02 17.72
N ASP A 369 12.84 15.83 16.84
CA ASP A 369 11.96 16.89 16.35
C ASP A 369 10.76 17.17 17.28
N GLY A 370 10.55 16.31 18.28
CA GLY A 370 9.47 16.39 19.26
C GLY A 370 8.19 15.66 18.85
N VAL A 371 8.20 14.96 17.72
CA VAL A 371 7.15 14.08 17.20
C VAL A 371 7.62 12.64 17.34
N ILE A 372 6.67 11.73 17.47
CA ILE A 372 6.97 10.31 17.55
C ILE A 372 7.13 9.77 16.12
N ASP A 373 8.21 9.03 15.83
CA ASP A 373 8.57 8.55 14.49
C ASP A 373 7.38 7.84 13.78
N VAL A 374 6.61 7.01 14.49
CA VAL A 374 5.42 6.34 13.91
C VAL A 374 4.33 7.32 13.43
N ASN A 375 4.15 8.45 14.10
CA ASN A 375 3.18 9.47 13.69
C ASN A 375 3.63 10.14 12.39
N GLU A 376 4.93 10.39 12.25
CA GLU A 376 5.52 10.91 11.02
C GLU A 376 5.39 9.92 9.87
N LYS A 377 5.69 8.65 10.14
CA LYS A 377 5.60 7.59 9.15
C LYS A 377 4.17 7.38 8.66
N ILE A 378 3.20 7.34 9.58
CA ILE A 378 1.77 7.32 9.22
C ILE A 378 1.38 8.56 8.41
N THR A 379 1.92 9.74 8.76
CA THR A 379 1.68 10.97 8.00
C THR A 379 2.17 10.86 6.56
N GLU A 380 3.38 10.33 6.36
CA GLU A 380 3.98 10.12 5.04
C GLU A 380 3.17 9.10 4.22
N ASP A 381 2.89 7.94 4.78
CA ASP A 381 2.17 6.87 4.10
C ASP A 381 0.74 7.31 3.74
N TYR A 382 0.07 8.05 4.63
CA TYR A 382 -1.23 8.64 4.33
C TYR A 382 -1.15 9.66 3.19
N LYS A 383 -0.14 10.53 3.16
CA LYS A 383 0.04 11.50 2.06
C LYS A 383 0.21 10.78 0.73
N ILE A 384 0.95 9.67 0.69
CA ILE A 384 1.11 8.84 -0.50
C ILE A 384 -0.22 8.18 -0.88
N ALA A 385 -0.90 7.52 0.06
CA ALA A 385 -2.16 6.83 -0.18
C ALA A 385 -3.29 7.77 -0.63
N ALA A 386 -3.29 9.01 -0.14
CA ALA A 386 -4.30 10.02 -0.47
C ALA A 386 -3.94 10.90 -1.67
N GLY A 387 -2.77 10.73 -2.30
CA GLY A 387 -2.30 11.59 -3.40
C GLY A 387 -2.00 13.03 -2.98
N ARG A 388 -1.54 13.23 -1.73
CA ARG A 388 -1.26 14.51 -1.07
C ARG A 388 0.22 14.66 -0.65
N GLU A 389 1.13 14.04 -1.39
CA GLU A 389 2.58 14.00 -1.11
C GLU A 389 3.21 15.39 -0.88
N ASN A 390 2.75 16.40 -1.63
CA ASN A 390 3.26 17.78 -1.54
C ASN A 390 2.52 18.65 -0.51
N ASP A 391 1.58 18.07 0.25
CA ASP A 391 0.75 18.83 1.19
C ASP A 391 1.40 18.93 2.57
N SER A 392 2.18 20.00 2.76
CA SER A 392 2.79 20.34 4.05
C SER A 392 1.80 20.66 5.19
N THR A 393 0.50 20.74 4.91
CA THR A 393 -0.52 21.03 5.94
C THR A 393 -1.09 19.78 6.61
N VAL A 394 -0.78 18.60 6.06
CA VAL A 394 -1.18 17.32 6.65
C VAL A 394 -0.14 16.92 7.69
N ASP A 395 -0.57 16.88 8.94
CA ASP A 395 0.17 16.44 10.11
C ASP A 395 -0.76 15.53 10.94
N ILE A 396 -0.35 14.28 11.16
CA ILE A 396 -1.15 13.26 11.83
C ILE A 396 -0.45 12.87 13.14
N GLN A 397 -1.04 13.31 14.26
CA GLN A 397 -0.59 12.93 15.61
C GLN A 397 -1.61 11.97 16.23
N LEU A 398 -1.42 10.66 16.01
CA LEU A 398 -2.38 9.64 16.46
C LEU A 398 -2.03 9.07 17.82
N PHE A 399 -0.77 8.72 18.02
CA PHE A 399 -0.30 8.10 19.24
C PHE A 399 0.21 9.14 20.23
N SER A 400 -0.13 8.94 21.50
CA SER A 400 0.31 9.76 22.61
C SER A 400 0.66 8.90 23.81
N VAL A 401 1.68 9.32 24.56
CA VAL A 401 2.10 8.68 25.80
C VAL A 401 1.02 8.80 26.85
N PHE A 402 0.70 7.70 27.53
CA PHE A 402 -0.27 7.69 28.61
C PHE A 402 0.39 7.51 29.97
N GLU A 403 0.53 8.62 30.70
CA GLU A 403 1.06 8.61 32.07
C GLU A 403 -0.04 8.61 33.11
N TRP A 404 0.07 7.70 34.08
CA TRP A 404 -0.89 7.61 35.18
C TRP A 404 -0.22 7.26 36.51
N ASN A 405 -0.94 7.53 37.61
CA ASN A 405 -0.47 7.21 38.95
C ASN A 405 -0.34 5.69 39.12
N TYR A 406 0.88 5.25 39.40
CA TYR A 406 1.20 3.86 39.70
C TYR A 406 1.47 3.61 41.18
N ILE A 407 1.47 4.69 41.99
CA ILE A 407 1.57 4.68 43.45
C ILE A 407 0.76 5.84 44.07
N PRO A 408 0.36 5.75 45.35
CA PRO A 408 -0.23 6.86 46.08
C PRO A 408 0.65 8.10 46.17
N GLN A 409 0.03 9.28 46.12
CA GLN A 409 0.68 10.55 46.45
C GLN A 409 0.88 10.65 47.97
N ILE A 410 2.14 10.66 48.40
CA ILE A 410 2.55 10.80 49.81
C ILE A 410 3.39 12.08 49.95
N ASP A 411 2.92 12.99 50.80
CA ASP A 411 3.56 14.28 51.02
C ASP A 411 5.02 14.12 51.46
N GLY A 412 5.94 14.80 50.75
CA GLY A 412 7.35 14.85 51.10
C GLY A 412 8.18 13.62 50.73
N TRP A 413 7.61 12.61 50.06
CA TRP A 413 8.34 11.39 49.70
C TRP A 413 8.90 11.37 48.27
N ARG A 414 8.05 11.61 47.25
CA ARG A 414 8.44 11.60 45.84
C ARG A 414 7.85 12.77 45.08
N SER A 415 8.61 13.27 44.10
CA SER A 415 8.19 14.35 43.20
C SER A 415 7.31 13.86 42.04
N SER A 416 7.42 12.58 41.65
CA SER A 416 6.55 11.95 40.66
C SER A 416 5.99 10.64 41.19
N THR A 417 4.69 10.48 41.00
CA THR A 417 3.91 9.26 41.30
C THR A 417 3.30 8.66 40.04
N LYS A 418 3.63 9.22 38.88
CA LYS A 418 3.19 8.74 37.56
C LYS A 418 4.26 7.86 36.91
N THR A 419 3.81 6.87 36.16
CA THR A 419 4.63 6.09 35.23
C THR A 419 3.96 6.07 33.86
N ASN A 420 4.73 5.82 32.82
CA ASN A 420 4.21 5.59 31.47
C ASN A 420 3.59 4.19 31.42
N LEU A 421 2.30 4.11 31.08
CA LEU A 421 1.59 2.85 30.93
C LEU A 421 1.69 2.27 29.51
N GLY A 422 2.21 3.04 28.57
CA GLY A 422 2.24 2.75 27.14
C GLY A 422 1.68 3.92 26.34
N LEU A 423 1.44 3.66 25.06
CA LEU A 423 0.81 4.64 24.17
C LEU A 423 -0.66 4.31 23.98
N MET A 424 -1.43 5.36 23.73
CA MET A 424 -2.83 5.33 23.39
C MET A 424 -3.07 6.11 22.10
N MET A 425 -4.05 5.68 21.32
CA MET A 425 -4.43 6.31 20.07
C MET A 425 -5.60 7.28 20.31
N ILE A 426 -5.60 8.44 19.66
CA ILE A 426 -6.72 9.38 19.76
C ILE A 426 -8.00 8.76 19.17
N PRO A 427 -9.18 8.99 19.78
CA PRO A 427 -10.44 8.58 19.17
C PRO A 427 -10.75 9.35 17.88
N PHE A 428 -11.30 8.64 16.90
CA PHE A 428 -11.79 9.23 15.67
C PHE A 428 -13.22 9.72 15.87
N VAL A 429 -13.59 10.76 15.13
CA VAL A 429 -14.95 11.30 15.12
C VAL A 429 -15.42 11.35 13.68
N ASN A 430 -16.44 10.57 13.36
CA ASN A 430 -16.98 10.56 12.00
C ASN A 430 -17.90 11.76 11.74
N ASN A 431 -18.40 11.86 10.51
CA ASN A 431 -19.23 12.98 10.05
C ASN A 431 -20.57 13.11 10.81
N GLN A 432 -21.02 12.07 11.52
CA GLN A 432 -22.19 12.10 12.39
C GLN A 432 -21.87 12.49 13.84
N ASN A 433 -20.63 12.93 14.10
CA ASN A 433 -20.09 13.21 15.43
C ASN A 433 -20.18 11.97 16.34
N LEU A 434 -19.97 10.78 15.77
CA LEU A 434 -19.85 9.54 16.51
C LEU A 434 -18.37 9.23 16.70
N ALA A 435 -18.03 8.94 17.95
CA ALA A 435 -16.71 8.50 18.33
C ALA A 435 -16.52 7.06 17.85
N GLU A 436 -15.39 6.77 17.21
CA GLU A 436 -15.05 5.43 16.76
C GLU A 436 -13.57 5.11 17.03
N CYS A 437 -13.35 3.83 17.31
CA CYS A 437 -12.04 3.22 17.36
C CYS A 437 -11.99 2.23 16.20
N PRO A 438 -11.04 2.39 15.25
CA PRO A 438 -10.98 1.58 14.04
C PRO A 438 -10.88 0.07 14.33
N LYS A 439 -11.47 -0.71 13.44
CA LYS A 439 -11.44 -2.18 13.47
C LYS A 439 -10.90 -2.73 12.16
N GLU A 440 -10.72 -4.04 12.10
CA GLU A 440 -10.29 -4.75 10.90
C GLU A 440 -11.14 -4.38 9.67
N SER A 441 -12.46 -4.23 9.84
CA SER A 441 -13.35 -3.82 8.75
C SER A 441 -13.08 -2.40 8.22
N ASP A 442 -12.54 -1.52 9.06
CA ASP A 442 -12.21 -0.15 8.68
C ASP A 442 -10.85 -0.08 7.97
N TYR A 443 -9.91 -0.96 8.35
CA TYR A 443 -8.56 -1.06 7.77
C TYR A 443 -8.55 -1.62 6.34
N ILE A 444 -9.58 -2.38 5.96
CA ILE A 444 -9.76 -2.88 4.59
C ILE A 444 -10.73 -2.02 3.78
N GLY A 445 -11.13 -0.87 4.32
CA GLY A 445 -12.15 0.00 3.75
C GLY A 445 -11.61 0.96 2.67
N ASP A 446 -12.46 1.92 2.30
CA ASP A 446 -12.12 2.94 1.31
C ASP A 446 -11.39 4.15 1.91
N ASN A 447 -11.24 4.21 3.25
CA ASN A 447 -10.60 5.34 3.90
C ASN A 447 -9.06 5.14 3.90
N PRO A 448 -8.30 5.92 3.12
CA PRO A 448 -6.85 5.74 3.01
C PRO A 448 -6.12 5.90 4.34
N LEU A 449 -6.65 6.72 5.26
CA LEU A 449 -6.07 6.86 6.60
C LEU A 449 -6.24 5.59 7.42
N TYR A 450 -7.42 4.97 7.37
CA TYR A 450 -7.65 3.72 8.12
C TYR A 450 -6.82 2.57 7.54
N ASN A 451 -6.65 2.51 6.22
CA ASN A 451 -5.82 1.48 5.60
C ASN A 451 -4.36 1.59 6.07
N VAL A 452 -3.79 2.81 6.03
CA VAL A 452 -2.43 3.05 6.53
C VAL A 452 -2.33 2.72 8.02
N ILE A 453 -3.25 3.18 8.86
CA ILE A 453 -3.24 2.85 10.30
C ILE A 453 -3.31 1.33 10.52
N GLY A 454 -4.06 0.61 9.70
CA GLY A 454 -4.20 -0.85 9.75
C GLY A 454 -2.87 -1.57 9.62
N ASP A 455 -1.97 -1.08 8.76
CA ASP A 455 -0.64 -1.65 8.55
C ASP A 455 0.26 -1.55 9.80
N TYR A 456 0.09 -0.50 10.61
CA TYR A 456 0.82 -0.29 11.86
C TYR A 456 0.14 -0.94 13.06
N VAL A 457 -1.18 -0.82 13.20
CA VAL A 457 -1.91 -1.29 14.39
C VAL A 457 -2.12 -2.79 14.34
N GLY A 458 -2.54 -3.34 13.19
CA GLY A 458 -2.70 -4.78 12.95
C GLY A 458 -3.72 -5.54 13.81
N VAL A 459 -4.49 -4.85 14.66
CA VAL A 459 -5.49 -5.45 15.57
C VAL A 459 -6.71 -4.54 15.69
N ASP A 460 -7.87 -5.12 16.02
CA ASP A 460 -9.05 -4.32 16.40
C ASP A 460 -8.71 -3.36 17.54
N THR A 461 -9.30 -2.16 17.53
CA THR A 461 -9.21 -1.23 18.65
C THR A 461 -10.56 -1.03 19.33
N GLU A 462 -10.54 -0.65 20.60
CA GLU A 462 -11.72 -0.35 21.39
C GLU A 462 -11.53 0.91 22.24
N GLY A 463 -12.63 1.55 22.63
CA GLY A 463 -12.58 2.74 23.47
C GLY A 463 -12.10 2.46 24.89
N LEU A 464 -11.32 3.37 25.46
CA LEU A 464 -11.00 3.41 26.88
C LEU A 464 -11.75 4.56 27.55
N TYR A 465 -12.34 4.26 28.71
CA TYR A 465 -13.14 5.19 29.50
C TYR A 465 -12.54 5.34 30.88
N MET A 466 -12.67 6.54 31.46
CA MET A 466 -12.42 6.77 32.87
C MET A 466 -13.72 6.92 33.64
N ALA A 467 -13.71 6.48 34.89
CA ALA A 467 -14.84 6.65 35.77
C ALA A 467 -14.38 7.01 37.18
N GLU A 468 -15.09 7.94 37.81
CA GLU A 468 -14.91 8.30 39.21
C GLU A 468 -15.90 7.56 40.09
N SER A 469 -15.46 7.14 41.27
CA SER A 469 -16.35 6.56 42.27
C SER A 469 -17.30 7.62 42.83
N GLU A 470 -18.40 7.18 43.43
CA GLU A 470 -19.13 8.04 44.36
C GLU A 470 -18.17 8.59 45.44
N PRO A 471 -18.27 9.88 45.79
CA PRO A 471 -17.34 10.50 46.71
C PRO A 471 -17.53 9.95 48.12
N TYR A 472 -16.42 9.53 48.72
CA TYR A 472 -16.38 9.19 50.13
C TYR A 472 -15.91 10.41 50.92
N GLN A 473 -16.64 10.81 51.96
CA GLN A 473 -16.17 11.85 52.86
C GLN A 473 -15.42 11.26 54.03
N ASP A 474 -14.25 11.82 54.27
CA ASP A 474 -13.40 11.46 55.38
C ASP A 474 -13.84 12.17 56.68
N ASN A 475 -13.27 11.81 57.83
CA ASN A 475 -13.68 12.37 59.13
C ASN A 475 -13.31 13.85 59.32
N GLN A 476 -12.55 14.42 58.39
CA GLN A 476 -12.19 15.84 58.33
C GLN A 476 -13.02 16.61 57.29
N GLY A 477 -13.95 15.93 56.60
CA GLY A 477 -14.78 16.50 55.54
C GLY A 477 -14.08 16.57 54.18
N ASN A 478 -12.89 15.98 54.01
CA ASN A 478 -12.24 15.89 52.71
C ASN A 478 -12.92 14.81 51.87
N THR A 479 -13.08 15.10 50.58
CA THR A 479 -13.60 14.15 49.61
C THR A 479 -12.48 13.26 49.10
N ILE A 480 -12.67 11.95 49.25
CA ILE A 480 -11.84 10.90 48.66
C ILE A 480 -12.63 10.30 47.50
N ILE A 481 -12.00 10.26 46.33
CA ILE A 481 -12.51 9.57 45.16
C ILE A 481 -11.52 8.50 44.71
N ASP A 482 -12.05 7.47 44.10
CA ASP A 482 -11.31 6.49 43.34
C ASP A 482 -11.54 6.72 41.85
N ILE A 483 -10.55 6.40 41.02
CA ILE A 483 -10.61 6.55 39.58
C ILE A 483 -10.23 5.21 38.96
N ILE A 484 -11.14 4.65 38.17
CA ILE A 484 -10.89 3.44 37.41
C ILE A 484 -10.97 3.67 35.91
N MET A 485 -10.21 2.87 35.17
CA MET A 485 -10.21 2.80 33.72
C MET A 485 -10.87 1.50 33.28
N ILE A 486 -11.74 1.59 32.28
CA ILE A 486 -12.54 0.46 31.79
C ILE A 486 -12.60 0.49 30.27
N LYS A 487 -12.33 -0.67 29.65
CA LYS A 487 -12.42 -0.85 28.20
C LYS A 487 -13.87 -0.95 27.74
N GLU A 488 -14.13 -0.53 26.50
CA GLU A 488 -15.47 -0.44 25.92
C GLU A 488 -16.22 -1.77 25.96
N SER A 489 -15.54 -2.88 25.66
CA SER A 489 -16.12 -4.22 25.67
C SER A 489 -16.66 -4.63 27.04
N ASP A 490 -15.97 -4.30 28.12
CA ASP A 490 -16.44 -4.59 29.48
C ASP A 490 -17.51 -3.60 29.94
N LEU A 491 -17.32 -2.30 29.68
CA LEU A 491 -18.27 -1.26 30.07
C LEU A 491 -19.65 -1.52 29.46
N LYS A 492 -19.72 -1.84 28.16
CA LYS A 492 -20.99 -2.08 27.45
C LYS A 492 -21.81 -3.24 28.00
N GLN A 493 -21.20 -4.16 28.75
CA GLN A 493 -21.89 -5.27 29.39
C GLN A 493 -22.55 -4.87 30.72
N VAL A 494 -22.09 -3.80 31.34
CA VAL A 494 -22.51 -3.41 32.71
C VAL A 494 -23.11 -2.01 32.82
N TRP A 495 -22.98 -1.19 31.78
CA TRP A 495 -23.34 0.22 31.84
C TRP A 495 -24.85 0.46 31.91
N PHE A 496 -25.23 1.53 32.59
CA PHE A 496 -26.61 2.01 32.68
C PHE A 496 -26.65 3.53 32.84
N TYR A 497 -27.83 4.10 32.61
CA TYR A 497 -28.16 5.47 33.04
C TYR A 497 -29.44 5.47 33.88
N PHE A 498 -29.62 6.53 34.68
CA PHE A 498 -30.80 6.73 35.50
C PHE A 498 -31.81 7.65 34.80
N GLU A 499 -33.04 7.19 34.69
CA GLU A 499 -34.17 8.04 34.26
C GLU A 499 -35.45 7.54 34.94
N ASP A 500 -36.21 8.47 35.52
CA ASP A 500 -37.48 8.18 36.21
C ASP A 500 -37.39 7.04 37.26
N GLY A 501 -36.26 6.97 37.97
CA GLY A 501 -36.01 5.96 39.00
C GLY A 501 -35.76 4.54 38.48
N LYS A 502 -35.48 4.38 37.18
CA LYS A 502 -35.17 3.09 36.54
C LYS A 502 -33.76 3.10 35.96
N PHE A 503 -33.14 1.92 35.98
CA PHE A 503 -31.93 1.62 35.23
C PHE A 503 -32.29 1.34 33.77
N LEU A 504 -31.68 2.06 32.84
CA LEU A 504 -31.87 1.88 31.40
C LEU A 504 -30.52 1.62 30.72
N ILE A 505 -30.55 0.80 29.66
CA ILE A 505 -29.37 0.43 28.89
C ILE A 505 -29.11 1.53 27.85
N PRO A 506 -27.91 2.13 27.83
CA PRO A 506 -27.53 3.10 26.81
C PRO A 506 -27.47 2.46 25.42
N ASP A 507 -27.99 3.18 24.44
CA ASP A 507 -27.73 3.01 23.01
C ASP A 507 -26.72 4.05 22.51
N THR A 508 -26.43 4.07 21.21
CA THR A 508 -25.49 5.00 20.59
C THR A 508 -25.87 6.48 20.77
N THR A 509 -27.16 6.80 20.98
CA THR A 509 -27.63 8.19 21.14
C THR A 509 -27.60 8.62 22.61
N THR A 510 -28.06 7.74 23.49
CA THR A 510 -28.17 7.99 24.94
C THR A 510 -26.80 7.95 25.62
N SER A 511 -25.87 7.12 25.15
CA SER A 511 -24.47 7.13 25.61
C SER A 511 -23.78 8.49 25.44
N ARG A 512 -24.24 9.32 24.50
CA ARG A 512 -23.72 10.68 24.23
C ARG A 512 -24.40 11.79 25.02
N THR A 513 -25.58 11.53 25.56
CA THR A 513 -26.47 12.58 26.10
C THR A 513 -26.84 12.34 27.56
N LYS A 514 -26.64 11.13 28.06
CA LYS A 514 -26.91 10.73 29.44
C LYS A 514 -25.60 10.45 30.17
N THR A 515 -25.63 10.68 31.48
CA THR A 515 -24.52 10.29 32.35
C THR A 515 -24.53 8.79 32.53
N ILE A 516 -23.41 8.16 32.19
CA ILE A 516 -23.26 6.71 32.22
C ILE A 516 -22.65 6.28 33.55
N HIS A 517 -23.19 5.21 34.10
CA HIS A 517 -22.78 4.63 35.37
C HIS A 517 -22.58 3.12 35.26
N PHE A 518 -21.84 2.56 36.20
CA PHE A 518 -21.75 1.11 36.41
C PHE A 518 -21.33 0.80 37.86
N PHE A 519 -21.52 -0.44 38.29
CA PHE A 519 -21.06 -0.93 39.59
C PHE A 519 -19.73 -1.67 39.45
N TYR A 520 -18.78 -1.42 40.35
CA TYR A 520 -17.47 -2.08 40.38
C TYR A 520 -17.15 -2.65 41.78
N PRO A 521 -16.56 -3.85 41.93
CA PRO A 521 -16.09 -4.78 40.88
C PRO A 521 -17.21 -5.27 39.96
N LEU A 522 -16.88 -5.56 38.70
CA LEU A 522 -17.89 -5.87 37.68
C LEU A 522 -18.64 -7.16 37.98
N ASP A 523 -19.96 -7.17 37.77
CA ASP A 523 -20.76 -8.38 37.70
C ASP A 523 -21.60 -8.39 36.42
N LYS A 524 -21.07 -9.07 35.40
CA LYS A 524 -21.71 -9.22 34.09
C LYS A 524 -23.02 -10.01 34.15
N SER A 525 -23.25 -10.80 35.20
CA SER A 525 -24.47 -11.61 35.36
C SER A 525 -25.63 -10.83 35.97
N ALA A 526 -25.34 -9.78 36.75
CA ALA A 526 -26.34 -8.93 37.40
C ALA A 526 -25.93 -7.44 37.40
N PRO A 527 -25.73 -6.82 36.23
CA PRO A 527 -25.11 -5.49 36.11
C PRO A 527 -25.93 -4.34 36.71
N TYR A 528 -27.24 -4.53 36.91
CA TYR A 528 -28.16 -3.50 37.41
C TYR A 528 -28.53 -3.66 38.89
N ILE A 529 -27.89 -4.58 39.61
CA ILE A 529 -28.15 -4.83 41.03
C ILE A 529 -26.86 -4.60 41.80
N GLN A 530 -26.79 -3.49 42.54
CA GLN A 530 -25.64 -3.20 43.39
C GLN A 530 -25.52 -4.24 44.51
N LYS A 531 -24.37 -4.91 44.58
CA LYS A 531 -23.98 -5.77 45.70
C LYS A 531 -23.30 -4.97 46.79
N ALA A 532 -23.28 -5.51 48.01
CA ALA A 532 -22.63 -4.87 49.16
C ALA A 532 -21.12 -4.60 49.00
N SER A 533 -20.45 -5.34 48.11
CA SER A 533 -19.04 -5.17 47.79
C SER A 533 -18.77 -4.22 46.61
N GLN A 534 -19.81 -3.66 46.00
CA GLN A 534 -19.70 -2.82 44.81
C GLN A 534 -19.94 -1.35 45.12
N VAL A 535 -19.16 -0.50 44.47
CA VAL A 535 -19.27 0.96 44.51
C VAL A 535 -19.82 1.44 43.17
N LEU A 536 -20.63 2.51 43.20
CA LEU A 536 -21.11 3.16 41.99
C LEU A 536 -20.01 4.02 41.37
N TYR A 537 -19.78 3.84 40.07
CA TYR A 537 -18.86 4.65 39.28
C TYR A 537 -19.61 5.45 38.21
N THR A 538 -19.13 6.65 37.93
CA THR A 538 -19.66 7.54 36.90
C THR A 538 -18.62 7.77 35.83
N VAL A 539 -18.94 7.41 34.59
CA VAL A 539 -18.07 7.63 33.44
C VAL A 539 -17.95 9.12 33.17
N ARG A 540 -16.70 9.61 33.11
CA ARG A 540 -16.39 11.01 32.83
C ARG A 540 -15.19 11.13 31.92
N TYR A 541 -15.19 12.22 31.17
CA TYR A 541 -14.00 12.62 30.43
C TYR A 541 -12.88 13.04 31.40
N PRO A 542 -11.59 12.80 31.09
CA PRO A 542 -10.48 13.06 32.00
C PRO A 542 -10.39 14.48 32.59
N ASP A 543 -10.87 15.49 31.87
CA ASP A 543 -10.88 16.89 32.33
C ASP A 543 -11.98 17.21 33.36
N ALA A 544 -12.96 16.33 33.46
CA ALA A 544 -14.14 16.46 34.31
C ALA A 544 -14.10 15.54 35.53
N ILE A 545 -12.99 14.82 35.73
CA ILE A 545 -12.77 13.97 36.90
C ILE A 545 -12.26 14.82 38.06
N GLY A 546 -12.87 14.64 39.24
CA GLY A 546 -12.51 15.38 40.45
C GLY A 546 -13.26 16.70 40.61
N THR A 547 -13.49 17.10 41.87
CA THR A 547 -14.03 18.41 42.23
C THR A 547 -12.91 19.44 42.36
N ASP A 548 -13.13 20.67 41.89
CA ASP A 548 -12.27 21.86 42.07
C ASP A 548 -10.92 21.89 41.31
N GLY A 549 -10.95 21.63 39.99
CA GLY A 549 -9.85 22.03 39.10
C GLY A 549 -8.61 21.14 39.14
N VAL A 550 -8.68 19.97 39.81
CA VAL A 550 -7.69 18.90 39.67
C VAL A 550 -7.93 18.20 38.34
N THR A 551 -7.41 18.76 37.26
CA THR A 551 -7.39 18.05 35.98
C THR A 551 -6.44 16.86 36.10
N THR A 552 -6.80 15.73 35.50
CA THR A 552 -5.94 14.53 35.42
C THR A 552 -4.58 14.80 34.74
N GLY A 553 -4.46 15.94 34.04
CA GLY A 553 -3.29 16.35 33.28
C GLY A 553 -3.13 15.57 31.98
N ILE A 554 -4.14 14.78 31.59
CA ILE A 554 -4.11 14.01 30.35
C ILE A 554 -4.46 14.95 29.20
N VAL A 555 -3.53 15.08 28.24
CA VAL A 555 -3.79 15.78 26.99
C VAL A 555 -4.53 14.84 26.06
N THR A 556 -5.74 15.20 25.69
CA THR A 556 -6.57 14.43 24.75
C THR A 556 -6.94 15.34 23.58
N GLY A 557 -6.66 14.93 22.34
CA GLY A 557 -6.89 15.77 21.15
C GLY A 557 -8.38 16.03 20.86
N ASN A 558 -9.17 14.96 20.75
CA ASN A 558 -10.61 15.03 20.50
C ASN A 558 -11.38 14.71 21.78
N ARG A 559 -12.46 15.45 22.07
CA ARG A 559 -13.41 15.16 23.17
C ARG A 559 -14.71 14.58 22.60
N PRO A 560 -14.83 13.25 22.47
CA PRO A 560 -16.02 12.67 21.89
C PRO A 560 -17.20 12.72 22.88
N PRO A 561 -18.46 12.81 22.40
CA PRO A 561 -19.61 13.02 23.28
C PRO A 561 -19.93 11.87 24.24
N ASP A 562 -19.45 10.66 23.96
CA ASP A 562 -19.66 9.48 24.82
C ASP A 562 -18.62 9.36 25.95
N ASN A 563 -17.74 10.35 26.11
CA ASN A 563 -16.68 10.43 27.11
C ASN A 563 -15.54 9.40 26.96
N ARG A 564 -15.45 8.62 25.86
CA ARG A 564 -14.24 7.84 25.59
C ARG A 564 -13.07 8.81 25.40
N PHE A 565 -11.91 8.52 25.95
CA PHE A 565 -10.77 9.44 25.86
C PHE A 565 -9.62 8.91 25.01
N ALA A 566 -9.62 7.61 24.73
CA ALA A 566 -8.60 6.94 23.94
C ALA A 566 -9.17 5.74 23.19
N CYS A 567 -8.47 5.32 22.15
CA CYS A 567 -8.54 3.99 21.57
C CYS A 567 -7.32 3.18 21.99
N ILE A 568 -7.55 1.93 22.34
CA ILE A 568 -6.52 0.96 22.77
C ILE A 568 -6.69 -0.34 21.97
N PRO A 569 -5.67 -1.21 21.91
CA PRO A 569 -5.83 -2.53 21.30
C PRO A 569 -6.94 -3.33 21.99
N ALA A 570 -7.81 -3.93 21.21
CA ALA A 570 -8.88 -4.78 21.72
C ALA A 570 -8.28 -6.08 22.25
N SER A 571 -8.48 -6.33 23.54
CA SER A 571 -8.09 -7.59 24.16
C SER A 571 -9.30 -8.50 24.22
N THR A 572 -9.18 -9.72 23.67
CA THR A 572 -10.20 -10.74 23.90
C THR A 572 -10.33 -10.95 25.41
N SER A 573 -11.54 -10.83 25.95
CA SER A 573 -11.77 -11.07 27.37
C SER A 573 -11.45 -12.53 27.67
N THR A 574 -10.28 -12.80 28.23
CA THR A 574 -10.05 -14.05 28.94
C THR A 574 -10.85 -13.96 30.23
N ASP A 575 -12.05 -14.53 30.20
CA ASP A 575 -12.88 -14.77 31.40
C ASP A 575 -12.16 -15.63 32.43
#